data_AF-A0AAD6FSD5-F1
#
_entry.id   AF-A0AAD6FSD5-F1
#
_cell.length_a   1.000
_cell.length_b   1.000
_cell.length_c   1.000
_cell.angle_alpha   90.00
_cell.angle_beta   90.00
_cell.angle_gamma   90.00
#
_symmetry.space_group_name_H-M   'P 1'
#
loop_
_entity.id
_entity.type
_entity.pdbx_description
1 polymer ?
#
loop_
_entity_poly.entity_id
_entity_poly.type
_entity_poly.pdbx_seq_one_letter_code
_entity_poly.pdbx_strand_id
1 'polypeptide(L)'
;MVEFQSPPALDADTQAPKPHRVGHCKEVDSAAKTRPVPMSPSDFLDKLMGRTSGYDARIRPNFKGPPVNVSCNIFINSFGSIAETTMVGNRDTAKNYDE
;
A
#
# COMPACT_ATOMS: atom_id res chain seq x y z
N MET A 1 -58.56 -21.23 25.48
CA MET A 1 -58.72 -19.77 25.34
C MET A 1 -57.53 -19.10 25.98
N VAL A 2 -56.89 -18.20 25.25
CA VAL A 2 -55.63 -17.55 25.57
C VAL A 2 -55.78 -16.52 26.69
N GLU A 3 -54.88 -16.58 27.67
CA GLU A 3 -54.73 -15.59 28.74
C GLU A 3 -53.90 -14.41 28.21
N PHE A 4 -54.46 -13.20 28.29
CA PHE A 4 -53.85 -11.97 27.78
C PHE A 4 -52.95 -11.37 28.87
N GLN A 5 -51.66 -11.73 28.84
CA GLN A 5 -50.67 -11.18 29.77
C GLN A 5 -50.05 -9.90 29.17
N SER A 6 -50.19 -8.78 29.89
CA SER A 6 -49.57 -7.49 29.56
C SER A 6 -48.05 -7.52 29.76
N PRO A 7 -47.23 -6.91 28.88
CA PRO A 7 -45.78 -6.85 29.06
C PRO A 7 -45.36 -5.72 30.03
N PRO A 8 -44.47 -5.98 31.02
CA PRO A 8 -43.79 -4.93 31.76
C PRO A 8 -42.57 -4.37 31.01
N ALA A 9 -42.20 -3.15 31.40
CA ALA A 9 -41.40 -2.16 30.69
C ALA A 9 -39.90 -2.48 30.53
N LEU A 10 -39.29 -1.79 29.56
CA LEU A 10 -37.86 -1.69 29.27
C LEU A 10 -37.01 -1.28 30.48
N ASP A 11 -36.06 -2.12 30.87
CA ASP A 11 -34.87 -1.75 31.64
C ASP A 11 -33.65 -1.67 30.70
N ALA A 12 -33.22 -0.42 30.48
CA ALA A 12 -32.03 -0.07 29.74
C ALA A 12 -30.80 -0.25 30.64
N ASP A 13 -30.02 -1.32 30.45
CA ASP A 13 -28.65 -1.37 30.97
C ASP A 13 -27.67 -0.93 29.89
N THR A 14 -27.01 0.18 30.20
CA THR A 14 -26.11 0.94 29.34
C THR A 14 -24.69 0.46 29.61
N GLN A 15 -24.17 -0.45 28.79
CA GLN A 15 -22.74 -0.76 28.80
C GLN A 15 -21.98 0.36 28.06
N ALA A 16 -21.63 1.44 28.76
CA ALA A 16 -20.76 2.49 28.24
C ALA A 16 -19.27 2.08 28.36
N PRO A 17 -18.49 2.00 27.27
CA PRO A 17 -17.03 1.88 27.38
C PRO A 17 -16.42 3.19 27.90
N LYS A 18 -15.57 3.09 28.92
CA LYS A 18 -14.92 4.24 29.58
C LYS A 18 -13.91 4.92 28.62
N PRO A 19 -13.96 6.27 28.44
CA PRO A 19 -12.95 6.99 27.67
C PRO A 19 -11.68 7.20 28.50
N HIS A 20 -10.54 6.74 27.99
CA HIS A 20 -9.23 7.14 28.51
C HIS A 20 -8.97 8.61 28.15
N ARG A 21 -8.67 9.41 29.17
CA ARG A 21 -8.51 10.86 29.08
C ARG A 21 -7.16 11.25 28.44
N VAL A 22 -7.28 12.06 27.38
CA VAL A 22 -6.42 13.22 26.99
C VAL A 22 -4.96 12.98 26.57
N GLY A 23 -4.74 12.99 25.25
CA GLY A 23 -3.63 13.71 24.62
C GLY A 23 -4.21 14.88 23.82
N HIS A 24 -3.85 16.11 24.18
CA HIS A 24 -4.26 17.32 23.46
C HIS A 24 -3.44 17.49 22.18
N CYS A 25 -4.10 17.61 21.04
CA CYS A 25 -3.72 18.52 19.96
C CYS A 25 -4.99 19.30 19.57
N LYS A 26 -4.98 20.61 19.74
CA LYS A 26 -6.03 21.51 19.25
C LYS A 26 -5.74 21.81 17.78
N GLU A 27 -6.72 21.69 16.89
CA GLU A 27 -7.23 22.82 16.10
C GLU A 27 -8.54 22.43 15.38
N VAL A 28 -9.53 23.31 15.55
CA VAL A 28 -10.90 23.38 15.03
C VAL A 28 -11.26 22.62 13.73
N ASP A 29 -12.17 21.65 13.87
CA ASP A 29 -12.93 21.07 12.77
C ASP A 29 -14.11 22.00 12.42
N SER A 30 -13.98 22.76 11.33
CA SER A 30 -15.10 23.45 10.69
C SER A 30 -15.88 22.46 9.85
N ALA A 31 -17.16 22.31 10.19
CA ALA A 31 -18.16 21.52 9.50
C ALA A 31 -18.11 21.70 7.97
N ALA A 32 -17.59 20.70 7.27
CA ALA A 32 -17.89 20.46 5.86
C ALA A 32 -17.84 18.96 5.63
N LYS A 33 -18.91 18.43 5.04
CA LYS A 33 -19.05 17.03 4.61
C LYS A 33 -17.98 16.75 3.56
N THR A 34 -16.77 16.36 4.00
CA THR A 34 -15.63 16.12 3.13
C THR A 34 -15.89 14.86 2.34
N ARG A 35 -16.27 15.03 1.07
CA ARG A 35 -16.00 14.01 0.06
C ARG A 35 -14.54 13.58 0.25
N PRO A 36 -14.21 12.28 0.30
CA PRO A 36 -12.82 11.85 0.43
C PRO A 36 -12.06 12.48 -0.73
N VAL A 37 -11.17 13.42 -0.41
CA VAL A 37 -10.28 14.03 -1.39
C VAL A 37 -9.41 12.88 -1.88
N PRO A 38 -9.41 12.57 -3.19
CA PRO A 38 -8.53 11.53 -3.71
C PRO A 38 -7.10 11.92 -3.35
N MET A 39 -6.37 10.98 -2.74
CA MET A 39 -4.99 11.22 -2.31
C MET A 39 -4.14 11.58 -3.52
N SER A 40 -3.13 12.44 -3.32
CA SER A 40 -2.17 12.73 -4.38
C SER A 40 -1.43 11.43 -4.76
N PRO A 41 -1.07 11.22 -6.05
CA PRO A 41 -0.29 10.07 -6.47
C PRO A 41 0.99 9.87 -5.63
N SER A 42 1.62 10.95 -5.18
CA SER A 42 2.79 10.90 -4.29
C SER A 42 2.43 10.39 -2.90
N ASP A 43 1.36 10.89 -2.29
CA ASP A 43 0.92 10.46 -0.95
C ASP A 43 0.53 8.98 -0.92
N PHE A 44 0.05 8.47 -2.06
CA PHE A 44 -0.21 7.05 -2.24
C PHE A 44 1.10 6.24 -2.29
N LEU A 45 2.09 6.68 -3.08
CA LEU A 45 3.39 6.01 -3.16
C LEU A 45 4.14 6.06 -1.83
N ASP A 46 4.04 7.14 -1.07
CA ASP A 46 4.65 7.27 0.26
C ASP A 46 4.02 6.30 1.27
N LYS A 47 2.72 6.04 1.16
CA LYS A 47 2.05 5.01 1.97
C LYS A 47 2.37 3.59 1.53
N LEU A 48 2.76 3.39 0.27
CA LEU A 48 3.04 2.07 -0.31
C LEU A 48 4.52 1.67 -0.23
N MET A 49 5.43 2.62 -0.36
CA MET A 49 6.88 2.37 -0.41
C MET A 49 7.68 3.25 0.55
N GLY A 50 7.03 4.18 1.24
CA GLY A 50 7.67 5.04 2.22
C GLY A 50 7.84 4.38 3.58
N ARG A 51 8.40 5.16 4.51
CA ARG A 51 8.85 4.68 5.84
C ARG A 51 7.74 4.10 6.72
N THR A 52 6.48 4.45 6.48
CA THR A 52 5.34 3.99 7.27
C THR A 52 4.67 2.73 6.71
N SER A 53 5.07 2.27 5.51
CA SER A 53 4.45 1.12 4.84
C SER A 53 4.94 -0.24 5.36
N GLY A 54 6.15 -0.28 5.93
CA GLY A 54 6.83 -1.54 6.26
C GLY A 54 7.50 -2.24 5.07
N TYR A 55 7.52 -1.59 3.90
CA TYR A 55 8.28 -2.03 2.73
C TYR A 55 9.78 -1.83 2.95
N ASP A 56 10.56 -2.92 2.92
CA ASP A 56 12.03 -2.89 2.94
C ASP A 56 12.56 -3.32 1.56
N ALA A 57 13.06 -2.35 0.78
CA ALA A 57 13.52 -2.56 -0.59
C ALA A 57 14.70 -3.56 -0.73
N ARG A 58 15.33 -3.95 0.38
CA ARG A 58 16.41 -4.95 0.41
C ARG A 58 15.88 -6.38 0.44
N ILE A 59 14.61 -6.56 0.83
CA ILE A 59 13.99 -7.86 0.98
C ILE A 59 13.24 -8.20 -0.32
N ARG A 60 13.63 -9.30 -0.97
CA ARG A 60 12.92 -9.77 -2.17
C ARG A 60 11.45 -10.12 -1.85
N PRO A 61 10.53 -9.96 -2.81
CA PRO A 61 9.19 -10.52 -2.69
C PRO A 61 9.23 -12.01 -2.35
N ASN A 62 8.26 -12.48 -1.58
CA ASN A 62 8.19 -13.88 -1.16
C ASN A 62 9.49 -14.37 -0.49
N PHE A 63 10.05 -13.60 0.47
CA PHE A 63 11.36 -13.87 1.09
C PHE A 63 11.54 -15.31 1.62
N LYS A 64 10.46 -15.95 2.06
CA LYS A 64 10.42 -17.36 2.50
C LYS A 64 9.51 -18.26 1.63
N GLY A 65 8.99 -17.71 0.54
CA GLY A 65 8.09 -18.39 -0.37
C GLY A 65 8.81 -18.84 -1.65
N PRO A 66 8.03 -19.14 -2.70
CA PRO A 66 8.56 -19.55 -4.00
C PRO A 66 9.50 -18.49 -4.62
N PRO A 67 10.38 -18.91 -5.56
CA PRO A 67 11.22 -17.99 -6.32
C PRO A 67 10.40 -16.91 -7.06
N VAL A 68 11.00 -15.75 -7.24
CA VAL A 68 10.39 -14.65 -8.00
C VAL A 68 10.65 -14.88 -9.48
N ASN A 69 9.59 -14.88 -10.28
CA ASN A 69 9.70 -14.96 -11.73
C ASN A 69 10.00 -13.56 -12.26
N VAL A 70 11.11 -13.43 -12.99
CA VAL A 70 11.51 -12.18 -13.64
C VAL A 70 11.46 -12.40 -15.14
N SER A 71 10.65 -11.60 -15.83
CA SER A 71 10.70 -11.52 -17.29
C SER A 71 11.73 -10.47 -17.70
N CYS A 72 12.62 -10.83 -18.63
CA CYS A 72 13.71 -9.97 -19.07
C CYS A 72 13.68 -9.88 -20.59
N ASN A 73 13.29 -8.71 -21.10
CA ASN A 73 13.31 -8.43 -22.53
C ASN A 73 14.43 -7.42 -22.81
N ILE A 74 15.27 -7.75 -23.80
CA ILE A 74 16.40 -6.91 -24.18
C ILE A 74 16.13 -6.34 -25.56
N PHE A 75 16.07 -5.00 -25.64
CA PHE A 75 16.05 -4.30 -26.90
C PHE A 75 17.45 -3.79 -27.22
N ILE A 76 17.98 -4.16 -28.39
CA ILE A 76 19.30 -3.70 -28.84
C ILE A 76 19.09 -2.42 -29.62
N ASN A 77 19.52 -1.29 -29.03
CA ASN A 77 19.46 0.01 -29.70
C ASN A 77 20.51 0.09 -30.81
N SER A 78 21.71 -0.41 -30.53
CA SER A 78 22.83 -0.39 -31.45
C SER A 78 23.78 -1.57 -31.16
N PHE A 79 24.51 -1.97 -32.19
CA PHE A 79 25.72 -2.77 -32.04
C PHE A 79 26.92 -1.82 -32.14
N GLY A 80 27.78 -1.84 -31.12
CA GLY A 80 29.06 -1.14 -31.15
C GLY A 80 30.11 -1.93 -31.94
N SER A 81 31.36 -1.52 -31.83
CA SER A 81 32.47 -2.21 -32.49
C SER A 81 32.68 -3.63 -31.94
N ILE A 82 33.11 -4.51 -32.84
CA ILE A 82 33.57 -5.86 -32.52
C ILE A 82 35.08 -5.84 -32.71
N ALA A 83 35.83 -6.05 -31.62
CA ALA A 83 37.28 -6.14 -31.67
C ALA A 83 37.69 -7.61 -31.71
N GLU A 84 38.02 -8.12 -32.90
CA GLU A 84 38.33 -9.53 -33.12
C GLU A 84 39.51 -10.02 -32.26
N THR A 85 40.56 -9.19 -32.11
CA THR A 85 41.75 -9.51 -31.30
C THR A 85 41.47 -9.63 -29.80
N THR A 86 40.50 -8.88 -29.28
CA THR A 86 40.13 -8.92 -27.85
C THR A 86 38.88 -9.77 -27.57
N MET A 87 38.18 -10.21 -28.62
CA MET A 87 36.92 -10.96 -28.55
C MET A 87 35.82 -10.26 -27.72
N VAL A 88 35.83 -8.92 -27.71
CA VAL A 88 34.81 -8.10 -27.04
C VAL A 88 33.96 -7.40 -28.09
N GLY A 89 32.64 -7.48 -27.90
CA GLY A 89 31.66 -6.72 -28.68
C GLY A 89 30.85 -5.81 -27.78
N ASN A 90 30.72 -4.54 -28.16
CA ASN A 90 29.95 -3.56 -27.41
C ASN A 90 28.51 -3.53 -27.92
N ARG A 91 27.53 -3.36 -27.03
CA ARG A 91 26.11 -3.24 -27.39
C ARG A 91 25.41 -2.26 -26.46
N ASP A 92 24.65 -1.34 -27.02
CA ASP A 92 23.75 -0.50 -26.25
C ASP A 92 22.40 -1.19 -26.17
N THR A 93 21.99 -1.54 -24.95
CA THR A 93 20.72 -2.22 -24.71
C THR A 93 19.80 -1.36 -23.87
N ALA A 94 18.55 -1.22 -24.30
CA ALA A 94 17.50 -0.71 -23.45
C ALA A 94 16.95 -1.86 -22.59
N LYS A 95 16.75 -1.59 -21.30
CA LYS A 95 16.05 -2.50 -20.40
C LYS A 95 14.56 -2.18 -20.47
N ASN A 96 13.78 -3.09 -21.03
CA ASN A 96 12.34 -3.11 -20.82
C ASN A 96 12.06 -4.17 -19.78
N TYR A 97 11.67 -3.73 -18.58
CA TYR A 97 11.04 -4.61 -17.61
C TYR A 97 9.60 -4.77 -18.08
N ASP A 98 9.14 -6.01 -18.30
CA ASP A 98 7.71 -6.25 -18.59
C ASP A 98 6.89 -5.62 -17.45
N GLU A 99 5.87 -4.85 -17.84
CA GLU A 99 4.87 -4.23 -16.96
C GLU A 99 3.93 -5.28 -16.35
#